data_AF-A0AAU6MAZ9-F1
#
_entry.id   AF-A0AAU6MAZ9-F1
#
_cell.length_a   1.000
_cell.length_b   1.000
_cell.length_c   1.000
_cell.angle_alpha   90.00
_cell.angle_beta   90.00
_cell.angle_gamma   90.00
#
_symmetry.space_group_name_H-M   'P 1'
#
loop_
_entity.id
_entity.type
_entity.pdbx_description
1 polymer ?
#
loop_
_entity_poly.entity_id
_entity_poly.type
_entity_poly.pdbx_seq_one_letter_code
_entity_poly.pdbx_strand_id
1 'polypeptide(L)'
;MIAAYLIGADVWWQTLTEVADPGELAGAGDKLLACLHAALPAVVLAHQNAQEDLHSEDKRVRRALLGALLEGRPYEELAGVARVAVGGEHEVVAFAFESDPPSRLVQSSLGAFTGIPVLMDHVARIALLPGRSDVPGLVARLEKDVGEPVRAAAARSSVPAAISSAAQEAGRVLDLVRRLGRPPGCYRLDDVLLEHQLARPGDGLVRLAAMLNPLEEHPYLLETLRVFVERGLNRRGRRRSRASTATPWTTGCSESAR
;
A
#
# COMPACT_ATOMS: atom_id res chain seq x y z
N MET A 1 12.16 -2.25 31.14
CA MET A 1 11.43 -2.85 32.28
C MET A 1 11.98 -4.24 32.64
N ILE A 2 12.18 -5.16 31.68
CA ILE A 2 12.75 -6.51 31.93
C ILE A 2 14.14 -6.48 32.59
N ALA A 3 15.01 -5.54 32.18
CA ALA A 3 16.34 -5.38 32.76
C ALA A 3 16.34 -5.16 34.29
N ALA A 4 15.29 -4.55 34.86
CA ALA A 4 15.21 -4.29 36.30
C ALA A 4 15.09 -5.59 37.12
N TYR A 5 14.47 -6.64 36.58
CA TYR A 5 14.35 -7.94 37.27
C TYR A 5 15.68 -8.71 37.27
N LEU A 6 16.46 -8.59 36.20
CA LEU A 6 17.80 -9.19 36.12
C LEU A 6 18.79 -8.45 37.03
N ILE A 7 18.70 -7.11 37.09
CA ILE A 7 19.48 -6.30 38.03
C ILE A 7 19.09 -6.64 39.48
N GLY A 8 17.80 -6.80 39.78
CA GLY A 8 17.34 -7.21 41.10
C GLY A 8 17.86 -8.59 41.52
N ALA A 9 17.89 -9.55 40.59
CA ALA A 9 18.43 -10.88 40.85
C ALA A 9 19.95 -10.88 41.09
N ASP A 10 20.70 -10.07 40.35
CA ASP A 10 22.15 -9.90 40.54
C ASP A 10 22.48 -9.27 41.90
N VAL A 11 21.77 -8.21 42.28
CA VAL A 11 21.90 -7.55 43.60
C VAL A 11 21.55 -8.52 44.74
N TRP A 12 20.48 -9.30 44.58
CA TRP A 12 20.05 -10.28 45.58
C TRP A 12 21.07 -11.42 45.73
N TRP A 13 21.64 -11.90 44.62
CA TRP A 13 22.68 -12.92 44.62
C TRP A 13 23.96 -12.43 45.31
N GLN A 14 24.42 -11.22 45.00
CA GLN A 14 25.59 -10.61 45.65
C GLN A 14 25.40 -10.49 47.16
N THR A 15 24.22 -10.02 47.60
CA THR A 15 23.90 -9.87 49.03
C THR A 15 23.85 -11.23 49.74
N LEU A 16 23.34 -12.28 49.08
CA LEU A 16 23.31 -13.64 49.65
C LEU A 16 24.71 -14.24 49.78
N THR A 17 25.59 -14.04 48.81
CA THR A 17 26.97 -14.55 48.87
C THR A 17 27.82 -13.91 49.98
N GLU A 18 27.40 -12.75 50.49
CA GLU A 18 28.07 -12.08 51.62
C GLU A 18 27.65 -12.62 52.99
N VAL A 19 26.48 -13.27 53.09
CA VAL A 19 25.84 -13.61 54.38
C VAL A 19 25.62 -15.12 54.55
N ALA A 20 25.51 -15.89 53.48
CA ALA A 20 25.19 -17.31 53.52
C ALA A 20 26.43 -18.22 53.53
N ASP A 21 26.32 -19.37 54.21
CA ASP A 21 27.35 -20.39 54.19
C ASP A 21 27.48 -21.06 52.81
N PRO A 22 28.67 -21.52 52.41
CA PRO A 22 28.90 -22.11 51.08
C PRO A 22 28.00 -23.30 50.74
N GLY A 23 27.54 -24.04 51.75
CA GLY A 23 26.62 -25.18 51.57
C GLY A 23 25.17 -24.77 51.25
N GLU A 24 24.77 -23.54 51.56
CA GLU A 24 23.40 -23.04 51.38
C GLU A 24 23.21 -22.32 50.04
N LEU A 25 24.31 -21.88 49.41
CA LEU A 25 24.30 -21.13 48.15
C LEU A 25 23.66 -21.91 46.99
N ALA A 26 23.85 -23.22 46.92
CA ALA A 26 23.24 -24.05 45.87
C ALA A 26 21.70 -24.03 45.95
N GLY A 27 21.13 -24.22 47.15
CA GLY A 27 19.68 -24.17 47.35
C GLY A 27 19.09 -22.77 47.19
N ALA A 28 19.86 -21.73 47.49
CA ALA A 28 19.47 -20.35 47.21
C ALA A 28 19.45 -20.06 45.70
N GLY A 29 20.43 -20.59 44.96
CA GLY A 29 20.51 -20.49 43.50
C GLY A 29 19.33 -21.15 42.79
N ASP A 30 18.95 -22.36 43.23
CA ASP A 30 17.77 -23.07 42.71
C ASP A 30 16.49 -22.27 42.92
N LYS A 31 16.33 -21.64 44.09
CA LYS A 31 15.17 -20.78 44.40
C LYS A 31 15.15 -19.51 43.54
N LEU A 32 16.30 -18.86 43.35
CA LEU A 32 16.43 -17.69 42.49
C LEU A 32 16.08 -18.03 41.04
N LEU A 33 16.64 -19.12 40.50
CA LEU A 33 16.35 -19.60 39.15
C LEU A 33 14.88 -19.97 38.98
N ALA A 34 14.27 -20.66 39.96
CA ALA A 34 12.85 -20.95 39.93
C ALA A 34 12.00 -19.67 39.92
N CYS A 35 12.39 -18.65 40.70
CA CYS A 35 11.71 -17.37 40.74
C CYS A 35 11.83 -16.62 39.40
N LEU A 36 13.02 -16.59 38.80
CA LEU A 36 13.24 -15.99 37.47
C LEU A 36 12.47 -16.72 36.37
N HIS A 37 12.45 -18.05 36.38
CA HIS A 37 11.68 -18.84 35.42
C HIS A 37 10.16 -18.63 35.55
N ALA A 38 9.65 -18.35 36.76
CA ALA A 38 8.25 -18.02 36.94
C ALA A 38 7.93 -16.57 36.55
N ALA A 39 8.77 -15.62 36.94
CA ALA A 39 8.49 -14.19 36.82
C ALA A 39 8.77 -13.63 35.41
N LEU A 40 9.87 -14.02 34.76
CA LEU A 40 10.27 -13.44 33.47
C LEU A 40 9.26 -13.69 32.35
N PRO A 41 8.73 -14.91 32.14
CA PRO A 41 7.73 -15.15 31.09
C PRO A 41 6.45 -14.36 31.31
N ALA A 42 5.97 -14.27 32.56
CA ALA A 42 4.77 -13.51 32.89
C ALA A 42 4.93 -12.01 32.60
N VAL A 43 6.08 -11.44 32.93
CA VAL A 43 6.39 -10.03 32.64
C VAL A 43 6.56 -9.79 31.14
N VAL A 44 7.22 -10.69 30.42
CA VAL A 44 7.37 -10.61 28.96
C VAL A 44 6.02 -10.69 28.27
N LEU A 45 5.17 -11.65 28.64
CA LEU A 45 3.82 -11.81 28.08
C LEU A 45 2.92 -10.62 28.41
N ALA A 46 2.94 -10.14 29.66
CA ALA A 46 2.17 -8.95 30.04
C ALA A 46 2.63 -7.71 29.25
N HIS A 47 3.93 -7.56 29.02
CA HIS A 47 4.46 -6.47 28.21
C HIS A 47 4.09 -6.63 26.73
N GLN A 48 4.19 -7.83 26.17
CA GLN A 48 3.79 -8.13 24.79
C GLN A 48 2.30 -7.85 24.58
N ASN A 49 1.42 -8.36 25.45
CA ASN A 49 -0.02 -8.09 25.41
C ASN A 49 -0.30 -6.59 25.49
N ALA A 50 0.32 -5.88 26.45
CA ALA A 50 0.14 -4.43 26.56
C ALA A 50 0.62 -3.67 25.30
N GLN A 51 1.71 -4.11 24.67
CA GLN A 51 2.19 -3.53 23.42
C GLN A 51 1.27 -3.84 22.24
N GLU A 52 0.76 -5.08 22.14
CA GLU A 52 -0.19 -5.50 21.10
C GLU A 52 -1.52 -4.76 21.26
N ASP A 53 -2.03 -4.61 22.47
CA ASP A 53 -3.26 -3.88 22.78
C ASP A 53 -3.15 -2.42 22.34
N LEU A 54 -2.08 -1.73 22.76
CA LEU A 54 -1.81 -0.34 22.36
C LEU A 54 -1.69 -0.18 20.84
N HIS A 55 -0.94 -1.07 20.17
CA HIS A 55 -0.84 -1.05 18.70
C HIS A 55 -2.15 -1.38 18.00
N SER A 56 -2.98 -2.23 18.60
CA SER A 56 -4.27 -2.63 18.03
C SER A 56 -5.26 -1.47 18.07
N GLU A 57 -5.31 -0.71 19.18
CA GLU A 57 -6.10 0.50 19.32
C GLU A 57 -5.65 1.58 18.32
N ASP A 58 -4.35 1.82 18.22
CA ASP A 58 -3.77 2.76 17.26
C ASP A 58 -4.10 2.43 15.79
N LYS A 59 -4.19 1.13 15.46
CA LYS A 59 -4.63 0.65 14.13
C LYS A 59 -6.14 0.79 13.95
N ARG A 60 -6.93 0.52 14.98
CA ARG A 60 -8.40 0.66 14.95
C ARG A 60 -8.79 2.11 14.68
N VAL A 61 -8.21 3.06 15.41
CA VAL A 61 -8.48 4.50 15.22
C VAL A 61 -8.10 4.96 13.81
N ARG A 62 -6.90 4.60 13.32
CA ARG A 62 -6.48 4.96 11.95
C ARG A 62 -7.37 4.34 10.88
N ARG A 63 -7.85 3.11 11.09
CA ARG A 63 -8.81 2.47 10.18
C ARG A 63 -10.17 3.15 10.20
N ALA A 64 -10.66 3.54 11.38
CA ALA A 64 -11.90 4.29 11.51
C ALA A 64 -11.80 5.66 10.81
N LEU A 65 -10.68 6.37 11.00
CA LEU A 65 -10.39 7.62 10.29
C LEU A 65 -10.42 7.42 8.77
N LEU A 66 -9.71 6.40 8.27
CA LEU A 66 -9.66 6.13 6.84
C LEU A 66 -11.05 5.77 6.29
N GLY A 67 -11.81 4.91 6.98
CA GLY A 67 -13.18 4.60 6.61
C GLY A 67 -14.07 5.84 6.52
N ALA A 68 -13.97 6.74 7.51
CA ALA A 68 -14.69 8.02 7.49
C ALA A 68 -14.30 8.88 6.28
N LEU A 69 -13.01 8.99 5.95
CA LEU A 69 -12.53 9.73 4.78
C LEU A 69 -13.00 9.13 3.45
N LEU A 70 -13.00 7.79 3.34
CA LEU A 70 -13.43 7.07 2.13
C LEU A 70 -14.95 7.15 1.92
N GLU A 71 -15.72 7.20 3.00
CA GLU A 71 -17.18 7.33 2.98
C GLU A 71 -17.66 8.80 2.98
N GLY A 72 -16.75 9.77 3.17
CA GLY A 72 -17.10 11.19 3.26
C GLY A 72 -17.83 11.57 4.55
N ARG A 73 -17.63 10.81 5.63
CA ARG A 73 -18.15 11.10 6.98
C ARG A 73 -17.26 12.13 7.70
N PRO A 74 -17.79 12.82 8.73
CA PRO A 74 -16.98 13.68 9.61
C PRO A 74 -15.79 12.91 10.18
N TYR A 75 -14.61 13.53 10.16
CA TYR A 75 -13.34 12.83 10.42
C TYR A 75 -12.41 13.59 11.38
N GLU A 76 -12.74 14.82 11.77
CA GLU A 76 -11.89 15.73 12.52
C GLU A 76 -11.57 15.19 13.93
N GLU A 77 -12.57 14.64 14.62
CA GLU A 77 -12.39 13.99 15.92
C GLU A 77 -11.50 12.75 15.79
N LEU A 78 -11.74 11.92 14.79
CA LEU A 78 -10.93 10.71 14.52
C LEU A 78 -9.49 11.08 14.14
N ALA A 79 -9.28 12.16 13.40
CA ALA A 79 -7.97 12.69 13.05
C ALA A 79 -7.22 13.19 14.29
N GLY A 80 -7.92 13.86 15.22
CA GLY A 80 -7.40 14.28 16.51
C GLY A 80 -6.94 13.10 17.37
N VAL A 81 -7.79 12.08 17.52
CA VAL A 81 -7.46 10.86 18.27
C VAL A 81 -6.31 10.08 17.60
N ALA A 82 -6.31 9.99 16.27
CA ALA A 82 -5.24 9.33 15.50
C ALA A 82 -3.93 10.13 15.49
N ARG A 83 -3.95 11.41 15.90
CA ARG A 83 -2.85 12.37 15.77
C ARG A 83 -2.34 12.48 14.33
N VAL A 84 -3.24 12.41 13.36
CA VAL A 84 -2.94 12.52 11.93
C VAL A 84 -3.45 13.86 11.43
N ALA A 85 -2.55 14.69 10.89
CA ALA A 85 -2.93 15.91 10.21
C ALA A 85 -3.45 15.56 8.81
N VAL A 86 -4.76 15.63 8.62
CA VAL A 86 -5.40 15.41 7.30
C VAL A 86 -5.68 16.79 6.68
N GLY A 87 -4.70 17.32 5.94
CA GLY A 87 -4.78 18.64 5.32
C GLY A 87 -4.08 18.68 3.96
N GLY A 88 -4.58 19.54 3.07
CA GLY A 88 -3.98 19.76 1.75
C GLY A 88 -4.32 18.71 0.69
N GLU A 89 -3.48 18.67 -0.35
CA GLU A 89 -3.61 17.73 -1.46
C GLU A 89 -3.29 16.31 -0.99
N HIS A 90 -4.02 15.33 -1.52
CA HIS A 90 -3.79 13.91 -1.31
C HIS A 90 -3.90 13.15 -2.62
N GLU A 91 -3.15 12.06 -2.70
CA GLU A 91 -3.22 11.12 -3.80
C GLU A 91 -3.82 9.81 -3.30
N VAL A 92 -4.98 9.45 -3.85
CA VAL A 92 -5.71 8.23 -3.50
C VAL A 92 -5.37 7.17 -4.52
N VAL A 93 -4.84 6.04 -4.07
CA VAL A 93 -4.41 4.95 -4.96
C VAL A 93 -5.09 3.65 -4.57
N ALA A 94 -5.82 3.07 -5.50
CA ALA A 94 -6.41 1.74 -5.38
C ALA A 94 -5.49 0.71 -6.03
N PHE A 95 -5.25 -0.42 -5.36
CA PHE A 95 -4.36 -1.49 -5.82
C PHE A 95 -5.09 -2.79 -6.10
N ALA A 96 -4.66 -3.50 -7.14
CA ALA A 96 -5.02 -4.87 -7.42
C ALA A 96 -3.76 -5.72 -7.56
N PHE A 97 -3.77 -6.80 -6.79
CA PHE A 97 -2.74 -7.82 -6.68
C PHE A 97 -3.29 -9.13 -7.24
N GLU A 98 -2.41 -9.99 -7.76
CA GLU A 98 -2.80 -11.31 -8.27
C GLU A 98 -2.87 -12.33 -7.13
N SER A 99 -1.89 -12.32 -6.21
CA SER A 99 -1.78 -13.33 -5.14
C SER A 99 -2.13 -12.81 -3.74
N ASP A 100 -2.64 -11.59 -3.62
CA ASP A 100 -3.00 -10.92 -2.36
C ASP A 100 -1.86 -10.91 -1.31
N PRO A 101 -0.84 -10.06 -1.49
CA PRO A 101 0.32 -10.05 -0.61
C PRO A 101 -0.04 -9.63 0.82
N PRO A 102 0.77 -10.04 1.81
CA PRO A 102 0.54 -9.67 3.19
C PRO A 102 0.50 -8.15 3.36
N SER A 103 -0.58 -7.63 3.98
CA SER A 103 -0.82 -6.19 4.14
C SER A 103 0.33 -5.43 4.81
N ARG A 104 1.08 -6.09 5.71
CA ARG A 104 2.27 -5.51 6.36
C ARG A 104 3.39 -5.21 5.36
N LEU A 105 3.60 -6.06 4.36
CA LEU A 105 4.60 -5.86 3.32
C LEU A 105 4.24 -4.62 2.48
N VAL A 106 3.00 -4.55 2.01
CA VAL A 106 2.49 -3.41 1.22
C VAL A 106 2.61 -2.12 2.03
N GLN A 107 2.13 -2.11 3.26
CA GLN A 107 2.24 -0.96 4.17
C GLN A 107 3.70 -0.52 4.37
N SER A 108 4.63 -1.47 4.55
CA SER A 108 6.05 -1.16 4.73
C SER A 108 6.69 -0.56 3.48
N SER A 109 6.33 -1.04 2.29
CA SER A 109 6.82 -0.52 1.01
C SER A 109 6.28 0.89 0.74
N LEU A 110 4.98 1.12 1.01
CA LEU A 110 4.35 2.45 0.94
C LEU A 110 5.02 3.46 1.89
N GLY A 111 5.27 3.05 3.14
CA GLY A 111 5.94 3.88 4.14
C GLY A 111 7.40 4.19 3.77
N ALA A 112 8.13 3.19 3.25
CA ALA A 112 9.50 3.39 2.79
C ALA A 112 9.60 4.32 1.58
N PHE A 113 8.62 4.30 0.68
CA PHE A 113 8.59 5.15 -0.51
C PHE A 113 8.26 6.60 -0.17
N THR A 114 7.26 6.83 0.68
CA THR A 114 6.81 8.18 1.06
C THR A 114 7.66 8.82 2.15
N GLY A 115 8.36 8.00 2.95
CA GLY A 115 9.09 8.45 4.15
C GLY A 115 8.18 8.82 5.33
N ILE A 116 6.86 8.65 5.21
CA ILE A 116 5.85 9.04 6.21
C ILE A 116 4.82 7.90 6.32
N PRO A 117 4.20 7.66 7.50
CA PRO A 117 3.13 6.68 7.62
C PRO A 117 1.95 6.98 6.67
N VAL A 118 1.65 6.05 5.77
CA VAL A 118 0.52 6.11 4.82
C VAL A 118 -0.72 5.49 5.46
N LEU A 119 -1.90 6.09 5.29
CA LEU A 119 -3.15 5.45 5.68
C LEU A 119 -3.57 4.47 4.58
N MET A 120 -3.69 3.19 4.92
CA MET A 120 -4.10 2.15 3.98
C MET A 120 -5.27 1.34 4.55
N ASP A 121 -6.27 1.12 3.69
CA ASP A 121 -7.28 0.09 3.89
C ASP A 121 -6.86 -1.12 3.06
N HIS A 122 -6.66 -2.24 3.73
CA HIS A 122 -6.25 -3.50 3.12
C HIS A 122 -7.46 -4.25 2.55
N VAL A 123 -8.67 -3.99 3.05
CA VAL A 123 -9.91 -4.60 2.54
C VAL A 123 -10.31 -3.89 1.24
N ALA A 124 -10.39 -2.56 1.27
CA ALA A 124 -10.64 -1.78 0.06
C ALA A 124 -9.42 -1.71 -0.88
N ARG A 125 -8.22 -2.09 -0.40
CA ARG A 125 -6.91 -1.94 -1.07
C ARG A 125 -6.66 -0.51 -1.56
N ILE A 126 -7.04 0.46 -0.74
CA ILE A 126 -6.86 1.89 -1.02
C ILE A 126 -5.81 2.45 -0.08
N ALA A 127 -4.83 3.15 -0.62
CA ALA A 127 -3.89 3.96 0.14
C ALA A 127 -4.13 5.45 -0.10
N LEU A 128 -4.01 6.23 0.97
CA LEU A 128 -4.07 7.68 0.96
C LEU A 128 -2.66 8.23 1.19
N LEU A 129 -2.07 8.80 0.14
CA LEU A 129 -0.73 9.37 0.17
C LEU A 129 -0.84 10.89 0.37
N PRO A 130 -0.05 11.49 1.27
CA PRO A 130 -0.05 12.92 1.46
C PRO A 130 0.62 13.63 0.27
N GLY A 131 0.02 14.73 -0.19
CA GLY A 131 0.54 15.56 -1.27
C GLY A 131 0.54 14.87 -2.63
N ARG A 132 1.46 15.31 -3.49
CA ARG A 132 1.70 14.69 -4.80
C ARG A 132 2.77 13.63 -4.66
N SER A 133 2.42 12.41 -5.07
CA SER A 133 3.31 11.27 -5.03
C SER A 133 3.63 10.79 -6.45
N ASP A 134 4.83 10.26 -6.65
CA ASP A 134 5.18 9.55 -7.88
C ASP A 134 4.57 8.14 -7.84
N VAL A 135 3.27 8.05 -8.16
CA VAL A 135 2.56 6.76 -8.15
C VAL A 135 3.16 5.74 -9.11
N PRO A 136 3.59 6.09 -10.34
CA PRO A 136 4.31 5.13 -11.19
C PRO A 136 5.57 4.55 -10.52
N GLY A 137 6.39 5.40 -9.87
CA GLY A 137 7.56 4.95 -9.12
C GLY A 137 7.19 4.06 -7.91
N LEU A 138 6.10 4.40 -7.23
CA LEU A 138 5.58 3.62 -6.11
C LEU A 138 5.12 2.22 -6.56
N VAL A 139 4.39 2.13 -7.66
CA VAL A 139 3.92 0.86 -8.23
C VAL A 139 5.11 -0.01 -8.64
N ALA A 140 6.10 0.56 -9.33
CA ALA A 140 7.31 -0.17 -9.71
C ALA A 140 8.10 -0.68 -8.49
N ARG A 141 8.11 0.08 -7.39
CA ARG A 141 8.74 -0.36 -6.13
C ARG A 141 7.95 -1.50 -5.48
N LEU A 142 6.62 -1.38 -5.42
CA LEU A 142 5.74 -2.40 -4.89
C LEU A 142 5.84 -3.71 -5.69
N GLU A 143 5.90 -3.65 -7.02
CA GLU A 143 6.12 -4.83 -7.86
C GLU A 143 7.42 -5.55 -7.50
N LYS A 144 8.50 -4.80 -7.25
CA LYS A 144 9.78 -5.36 -6.82
C LYS A 144 9.71 -5.99 -5.43
N ASP A 145 9.05 -5.33 -4.49
CA ASP A 145 9.00 -5.77 -3.09
C ASP A 145 8.04 -6.96 -2.90
N VAL A 146 6.93 -7.00 -3.67
CA VAL A 146 5.96 -8.09 -3.65
C VAL A 146 6.40 -9.26 -4.55
N GLY A 147 7.11 -8.99 -5.64
CA GLY A 147 7.56 -10.00 -6.61
C GLY A 147 6.48 -10.42 -7.61
N GLU A 148 5.40 -9.65 -7.74
CA GLU A 148 4.33 -9.90 -8.72
C GLU A 148 3.91 -8.59 -9.42
N PRO A 149 3.28 -8.66 -10.59
CA PRO A 149 2.81 -7.48 -11.29
C PRO A 149 1.64 -6.80 -10.56
N VAL A 150 1.67 -5.46 -10.47
CA VAL A 150 0.68 -4.69 -9.70
C VAL A 150 -0.10 -3.78 -10.64
N ARG A 151 -1.42 -3.80 -10.53
CA ARG A 151 -2.28 -2.80 -11.17
C ARG A 151 -2.68 -1.78 -10.13
N ALA A 152 -2.53 -0.51 -10.45
CA ALA A 152 -2.97 0.57 -9.58
C ALA A 152 -3.74 1.62 -10.36
N ALA A 153 -4.71 2.24 -9.71
CA ALA A 153 -5.40 3.41 -10.22
C ALA A 153 -5.27 4.56 -9.23
N ALA A 154 -4.95 5.75 -9.72
CA ALA A 154 -4.73 6.93 -8.90
C ALA A 154 -5.73 8.05 -9.23
N ALA A 155 -6.24 8.69 -8.20
CA ALA A 155 -7.05 9.91 -8.29
C ALA A 155 -6.55 10.96 -7.30
N ARG A 156 -6.74 12.22 -7.66
CA ARG A 156 -6.25 13.35 -6.85
C ARG A 156 -7.38 13.96 -6.04
N SER A 157 -7.04 14.37 -4.83
CA SER A 157 -7.90 15.15 -3.95
C SER A 157 -7.19 16.43 -3.55
N SER A 158 -7.74 17.60 -3.87
CA SER A 158 -7.14 18.88 -3.45
C SER A 158 -7.45 19.25 -2.00
N VAL A 159 -8.52 18.67 -1.45
CA VAL A 159 -9.00 18.89 -0.09
C VAL A 159 -9.44 17.56 0.52
N PRO A 160 -9.43 17.41 1.86
CA PRO A 160 -9.86 16.17 2.50
C PRO A 160 -11.30 15.75 2.16
N ALA A 161 -12.22 16.71 2.01
CA ALA A 161 -13.61 16.44 1.64
C ALA A 161 -13.78 15.76 0.28
N ALA A 162 -12.79 15.89 -0.62
CA ALA A 162 -12.81 15.24 -1.93
C ALA A 162 -12.20 13.82 -1.92
N ILE A 163 -11.64 13.35 -0.79
CA ILE A 163 -10.99 12.04 -0.69
C ILE A 163 -11.96 10.92 -1.04
N SER A 164 -13.21 11.00 -0.56
CA SER A 164 -14.23 10.00 -0.90
C SER A 164 -14.48 9.93 -2.41
N SER A 165 -14.64 11.09 -3.07
CA SER A 165 -14.86 11.12 -4.52
C SER A 165 -13.66 10.58 -5.30
N ALA A 166 -12.44 10.92 -4.87
CA ALA A 166 -11.21 10.42 -5.46
C ALA A 166 -11.05 8.90 -5.27
N ALA A 167 -11.39 8.37 -4.09
CA ALA A 167 -11.38 6.94 -3.82
C ALA A 167 -12.34 6.17 -4.73
N GLN A 168 -13.56 6.69 -4.91
CA GLN A 168 -14.53 6.09 -5.82
C GLN A 168 -14.06 6.15 -7.28
N GLU A 169 -13.42 7.24 -7.71
CA GLU A 169 -12.84 7.35 -9.04
C GLU A 169 -11.71 6.34 -9.27
N ALA A 170 -10.75 6.27 -8.34
CA ALA A 170 -9.65 5.31 -8.39
C ALA A 170 -10.19 3.86 -8.45
N GLY A 171 -11.16 3.51 -7.62
CA GLY A 171 -11.81 2.19 -7.65
C GLY A 171 -12.47 1.88 -8.99
N ARG A 172 -13.27 2.82 -9.54
CA ARG A 172 -13.91 2.66 -10.86
C ARG A 172 -12.91 2.48 -11.99
N VAL A 173 -11.82 3.25 -11.98
CA VAL A 173 -10.74 3.14 -12.97
C VAL A 173 -10.05 1.78 -12.85
N LEU A 174 -9.71 1.35 -11.64
CA LEU A 174 -9.07 0.05 -11.40
C LEU A 174 -9.95 -1.10 -11.91
N ASP A 175 -11.24 -1.09 -11.58
CA ASP A 175 -12.18 -2.11 -12.03
C ASP A 175 -12.31 -2.13 -13.56
N LEU A 176 -12.34 -0.96 -14.19
CA LEU A 176 -12.38 -0.85 -15.65
C LEU A 176 -11.11 -1.42 -16.30
N VAL A 177 -9.93 -1.03 -15.80
CA VAL A 177 -8.62 -1.51 -16.27
C VAL A 177 -8.54 -3.04 -16.15
N ARG A 178 -9.03 -3.60 -15.04
CA ARG A 178 -9.09 -5.06 -14.83
C ARG A 178 -10.02 -5.74 -15.82
N ARG A 179 -11.23 -5.22 -16.02
CA ARG A 179 -12.20 -5.78 -16.99
C ARG A 179 -11.69 -5.72 -18.43
N LEU A 180 -10.94 -4.67 -18.77
CA LEU A 180 -10.33 -4.50 -20.09
C LEU A 180 -9.04 -5.33 -20.29
N GLY A 181 -8.61 -6.10 -19.28
CA GLY A 181 -7.39 -6.91 -19.37
C GLY A 181 -6.12 -6.08 -19.59
N ARG A 182 -6.12 -4.81 -19.18
CA ARG A 182 -4.97 -3.92 -19.36
C ARG A 182 -3.74 -4.47 -18.62
N PRO A 183 -2.53 -4.25 -19.15
CA PRO A 183 -1.31 -4.74 -18.53
C PRO A 183 -1.12 -4.14 -17.12
N PRO A 184 -0.32 -4.79 -16.26
CA PRO A 184 0.11 -4.22 -14.98
C PRO A 184 0.71 -2.82 -15.14
N GLY A 185 0.52 -1.97 -14.13
CA GLY A 185 0.92 -0.57 -14.17
C GLY A 185 -0.03 0.39 -13.43
N CYS A 186 0.32 1.68 -13.47
CA CYS A 186 -0.46 2.77 -12.90
C CYS A 186 -1.37 3.41 -13.95
N TYR A 187 -2.63 3.63 -13.59
CA TYR A 187 -3.64 4.25 -14.44
C TYR A 187 -4.32 5.43 -13.74
N ARG A 188 -4.75 6.41 -14.52
CA ARG A 188 -5.64 7.49 -14.10
C ARG A 188 -6.89 7.50 -14.94
N LEU A 189 -7.89 8.28 -14.53
CA LEU A 189 -9.09 8.48 -15.33
C LEU A 189 -8.77 8.95 -16.76
N ASP A 190 -7.77 9.83 -16.91
CA ASP A 190 -7.31 10.33 -18.22
C ASP A 190 -6.82 9.20 -19.16
N ASP A 191 -6.31 8.10 -18.62
CA ASP A 191 -5.78 6.97 -19.39
C ASP A 191 -6.89 6.05 -19.93
N VAL A 192 -8.08 6.11 -19.32
CA VAL A 192 -9.25 5.27 -19.65
C VAL A 192 -10.51 6.10 -19.89
N LEU A 193 -10.36 7.41 -20.16
CA LEU A 193 -11.48 8.35 -20.16
C LEU A 193 -12.55 7.96 -21.18
N LEU A 194 -12.14 7.49 -22.36
CA LEU A 194 -13.05 7.04 -23.40
C LEU A 194 -13.81 5.78 -22.97
N GLU A 195 -13.09 4.77 -22.51
CA GLU A 195 -13.66 3.50 -22.05
C GLU A 195 -14.56 3.68 -20.84
N HIS A 196 -14.24 4.63 -19.96
CA HIS A 196 -15.06 4.98 -18.80
C HIS A 196 -16.38 5.65 -19.22
N GLN A 197 -16.36 6.53 -20.23
CA GLN A 197 -17.58 7.10 -20.80
C GLN A 197 -18.43 6.05 -21.52
N LEU A 198 -17.76 5.10 -22.20
CA LEU A 198 -18.44 4.01 -22.89
C LEU A 198 -19.04 2.99 -21.92
N ALA A 199 -18.37 2.67 -20.81
CA ALA A 199 -18.85 1.69 -19.82
C ALA A 199 -19.94 2.22 -18.88
N ARG A 200 -20.28 3.51 -18.95
CA ARG A 200 -21.39 4.09 -18.19
C ARG A 200 -22.72 3.60 -18.78
N PRO A 201 -23.65 3.04 -17.99
CA PRO A 201 -25.00 2.74 -18.48
C PRO A 201 -25.67 4.05 -18.91
N GLY A 202 -26.05 4.14 -20.17
CA GLY A 202 -26.69 5.31 -20.77
C GLY A 202 -27.01 5.08 -22.25
N ASP A 203 -27.80 5.97 -22.84
CA ASP A 203 -28.29 5.85 -24.22
C ASP A 203 -27.18 5.62 -25.26
N GLY A 204 -25.98 6.15 -25.00
CA GLY A 204 -24.79 5.94 -25.82
C GLY A 204 -24.34 4.48 -25.88
N LEU A 205 -24.31 3.77 -24.74
CA LEU A 205 -23.95 2.34 -24.68
C LEU A 205 -24.99 1.50 -25.41
N VAL A 206 -26.29 1.77 -25.20
CA VAL A 206 -27.38 1.05 -25.87
C VAL A 206 -27.30 1.23 -27.38
N ARG A 207 -27.03 2.45 -27.84
CA ARG A 207 -26.92 2.76 -29.27
C ARG A 207 -25.65 2.16 -29.90
N LEU A 208 -24.53 2.13 -29.18
CA LEU A 208 -23.32 1.45 -29.62
C LEU A 208 -23.48 -0.07 -29.65
N ALA A 209 -24.16 -0.66 -28.67
CA ALA A 209 -24.52 -2.07 -28.69
C ALA A 209 -25.41 -2.39 -29.91
N ALA A 210 -26.41 -1.55 -30.19
CA ALA A 210 -27.27 -1.70 -31.37
C ALA A 210 -26.50 -1.63 -32.70
N MET A 211 -25.40 -0.87 -32.76
CA MET A 211 -24.51 -0.85 -33.94
C MET A 211 -23.71 -2.14 -34.12
N LEU A 212 -23.56 -2.95 -33.06
CA LEU A 212 -22.90 -4.25 -33.11
C LEU A 212 -23.86 -5.40 -33.44
N ASN A 213 -25.18 -5.21 -33.30
CA ASN A 213 -26.19 -6.24 -33.64
C ASN A 213 -26.01 -6.85 -35.05
N PRO A 214 -25.70 -6.08 -36.11
CA PRO A 214 -25.49 -6.66 -37.44
C PRO A 214 -24.25 -7.57 -37.54
N LEU A 215 -23.31 -7.48 -36.59
CA LEU A 215 -22.11 -8.31 -36.55
C LEU A 215 -22.34 -9.66 -35.85
N GLU A 216 -23.49 -9.87 -35.21
CA GLU A 216 -23.86 -11.18 -34.63
C GLU A 216 -23.94 -12.27 -35.70
N GLU A 217 -24.36 -11.91 -36.92
CA GLU A 217 -24.43 -12.80 -38.08
C GLU A 217 -23.05 -13.09 -38.71
N HIS A 218 -22.00 -12.37 -38.27
CA HIS A 218 -20.65 -12.45 -38.84
C HIS A 218 -19.56 -12.60 -37.75
N PRO A 219 -19.40 -13.81 -37.17
CA PRO A 219 -18.48 -14.06 -36.05
C PRO A 219 -17.02 -13.68 -36.32
N TYR A 220 -16.56 -13.80 -37.57
CA TYR A 220 -15.18 -13.44 -37.95
C TYR A 220 -14.93 -11.93 -37.92
N LEU A 221 -15.95 -11.10 -38.18
CA LEU A 221 -15.85 -9.64 -38.10
C LEU A 221 -15.86 -9.18 -36.64
N LEU A 222 -16.63 -9.86 -35.79
CA LEU A 222 -16.56 -9.66 -34.34
C LEU A 222 -15.16 -9.94 -33.80
N GLU A 223 -14.53 -11.02 -34.24
CA GLU A 223 -13.16 -11.36 -33.84
C GLU A 223 -12.15 -10.32 -34.37
N THR A 224 -12.31 -9.86 -35.61
CA THR A 224 -11.47 -8.82 -36.19
C THR A 224 -11.61 -7.50 -35.43
N LEU A 225 -12.83 -7.12 -35.06
CA LEU A 225 -13.11 -5.92 -34.29
C LEU A 225 -12.49 -5.99 -32.89
N ARG A 226 -12.57 -7.15 -32.21
CA ARG A 226 -11.90 -7.36 -30.91
C ARG A 226 -10.39 -7.12 -31.02
N VAL A 227 -9.74 -7.79 -31.97
CA VAL A 227 -8.30 -7.64 -32.21
C VAL A 227 -7.94 -6.19 -32.58
N PHE A 228 -8.79 -5.51 -33.35
CA PHE A 228 -8.58 -4.11 -33.71
C PHE A 228 -8.69 -3.17 -32.50
N VAL A 229 -9.68 -3.35 -31.65
CA VAL A 229 -9.90 -2.54 -30.44
C VAL A 229 -8.75 -2.75 -29.45
N GLU A 230 -8.34 -4.00 -29.22
CA GLU A 230 -7.20 -4.37 -28.37
C GLU A 230 -5.90 -3.73 -28.84
N ARG A 231 -5.67 -3.63 -30.15
CA ARG A 231 -4.44 -3.05 -30.72
C ARG A 231 -4.51 -1.53 -30.88
N GLY A 232 -5.67 -0.96 -31.17
CA GLY A 232 -5.89 0.44 -31.55
C GLY A 232 -6.01 1.41 -30.37
N LEU A 233 -6.64 1.00 -29.26
CA LEU A 233 -6.80 1.84 -28.07
C LEU A 233 -5.54 1.93 -27.20
N ASN A 234 -4.48 1.17 -27.53
CA ASN A 234 -3.19 1.19 -26.84
C ASN A 234 -2.27 2.35 -27.26
N ARG A 235 -2.63 3.16 -28.27
CA ARG A 235 -1.76 4.26 -28.76
C ARG A 235 -1.74 5.52 -27.88
N ARG A 236 -2.74 5.74 -27.02
CA ARG A 236 -2.83 6.97 -26.20
C ARG A 236 -2.13 6.89 -24.83
N GLY A 237 -1.78 5.68 -24.37
CA GLY A 237 -1.07 5.48 -23.08
C GLY A 237 0.44 5.69 -23.12
N ARG A 238 1.05 5.97 -24.29
CA ARG A 238 2.51 6.18 -24.40
C ARG A 238 2.88 7.66 -24.28
N ARG A 239 2.55 8.32 -23.17
CA ARG A 239 3.08 9.65 -22.84
C ARG A 239 3.72 9.68 -21.44
N ARG A 240 5.06 9.60 -21.47
CA ARG A 240 6.08 9.88 -20.42
C ARG A 240 6.41 8.79 -19.40
N SER A 241 7.18 7.82 -19.86
CA SER A 241 8.39 7.38 -19.15
C SER A 241 9.59 7.50 -20.11
N ARG A 242 10.13 8.73 -20.20
CA ARG A 242 11.41 8.96 -20.87
C ARG A 242 12.14 10.06 -20.10
N ALA A 243 12.89 9.64 -19.10
CA ALA A 243 13.95 10.41 -18.47
C ALA A 243 15.19 9.53 -18.44
N SER A 244 16.25 10.02 -19.10
CA SER A 244 17.66 9.57 -19.11
C SER A 244 17.91 8.07 -19.33
N THR A 245 18.51 7.67 -20.45
CA THR A 245 19.97 7.75 -20.58
C THR A 245 20.39 8.35 -21.92
N ALA A 246 20.99 9.54 -21.86
CA ALA A 246 21.88 10.02 -22.90
C ALA A 246 23.25 9.39 -22.63
N THR A 247 23.67 8.44 -23.47
CA THR A 247 25.05 8.01 -23.56
C THR A 247 25.71 8.82 -24.69
N PRO A 248 26.75 9.61 -24.42
CA PRO A 248 27.45 10.37 -25.45
C PRO A 248 28.34 9.42 -26.26
N TRP A 249 28.02 9.24 -27.53
CA TRP A 249 28.95 8.62 -28.47
C TRP A 249 29.93 9.70 -28.93
N THR A 250 31.13 9.67 -28.38
CA THR A 250 32.30 10.35 -28.93
C THR A 250 32.65 9.70 -30.26
N THR A 251 32.46 10.43 -31.36
CA THR A 251 33.00 10.10 -32.68
C THR A 251 34.51 10.14 -32.64
N GLY A 252 35.14 8.97 -32.56
CA GLY A 252 36.48 8.74 -33.07
C GLY A 252 36.35 8.25 -34.51
N CYS A 253 36.69 9.11 -35.49
CA CYS A 253 37.23 8.63 -36.75
C CYS A 253 38.13 9.73 -37.34
N SER A 254 39.41 9.45 -37.27
CA SER A 254 40.47 10.03 -38.09
C SER A 254 40.14 9.90 -39.57
N GLU A 255 40.29 10.99 -40.33
CA GLU A 255 40.62 10.87 -41.74
C GLU A 255 41.56 12.01 -42.16
N SER A 256 42.81 11.59 -42.37
CA SER A 256 43.89 12.37 -42.95
C SER A 256 43.75 12.29 -44.48
N ALA A 257 43.62 13.44 -45.14
CA ALA A 257 43.90 13.59 -46.57
C ALA A 257 44.12 15.07 -46.93
N ARG A 258 45.34 15.57 -46.63
CA ARG A 258 46.23 16.31 -47.55
C ARG A 258 47.37 16.97 -46.79
#